data_AF-A0A7S1C4E4-F1
#
_entry.id   AF-A0A7S1C4E4-F1
#
_cell.length_a   1.000
_cell.length_b   1.000
_cell.length_c   1.000
_cell.angle_alpha   90.00
_cell.angle_beta   90.00
_cell.angle_gamma   90.00
#
_symmetry.space_group_name_H-M   'P 1'
#
loop_
_entity.id
_entity.type
_entity.pdbx_description
1 polymer ?
#
loop_
_entity_poly.entity_id
_entity_poly.type
_entity_poly.pdbx_seq_one_letter_code
_entity_poly.pdbx_strand_id
1 'polypeptide(L)'
;APAPRVRGHLRDARDGVTLLESQHQASRDRAAIRRRRLRALERQQLFEDVEERKTRWLKLRKLNRGFEFSRQQKKELKRWFDFIDADGSGEINVEELQDPLLSTGIARNTAELQALIEAVDTDGS
;
A
#
# COMPACT_ATOMS: atom_id res chain seq x y z
N ALA A 1 78.25 -32.31 19.04
CA ALA A 1 76.96 -32.83 18.53
C ALA A 1 75.81 -31.94 19.05
N PRO A 2 74.72 -31.72 18.29
CA PRO A 2 74.26 -30.36 17.96
C PRO A 2 72.90 -29.87 18.56
N ALA A 3 72.86 -28.54 18.71
CA ALA A 3 71.80 -27.53 18.47
C ALA A 3 70.47 -27.43 19.29
N PRO A 4 70.05 -26.19 19.65
CA PRO A 4 68.75 -25.89 20.23
C PRO A 4 67.63 -25.83 19.17
N ARG A 5 66.47 -26.44 19.45
CA ARG A 5 65.30 -26.40 18.56
C ARG A 5 64.56 -25.08 18.68
N VAL A 6 64.70 -24.26 17.66
CA VAL A 6 63.78 -23.18 17.30
C VAL A 6 62.48 -23.82 16.77
N ARG A 7 61.32 -23.46 17.33
CA ARG A 7 59.99 -23.70 16.75
C ARG A 7 59.20 -22.44 17.05
N GLY A 8 59.22 -21.43 16.18
CA GLY A 8 58.63 -21.49 14.86
C GLY A 8 57.21 -20.96 14.98
N HIS A 9 57.08 -19.63 14.96
CA HIS A 9 55.82 -18.89 14.83
C HIS A 9 55.06 -19.45 13.63
N LEU A 10 53.96 -20.16 13.88
CA LEU A 10 53.01 -20.53 12.83
C LEU A 10 52.10 -19.31 12.64
N ARG A 11 52.43 -18.48 11.65
CA ARG A 11 51.52 -17.42 11.19
C ARG A 11 50.33 -18.10 10.51
N ASP A 12 49.15 -17.93 11.09
CA ASP A 12 47.89 -18.42 10.54
C ASP A 12 47.60 -17.76 9.18
N ALA A 13 47.56 -18.57 8.13
CA ALA A 13 47.14 -18.17 6.79
C ALA A 13 45.61 -18.32 6.63
N ARG A 14 44.82 -17.62 7.44
CA ARG A 14 43.34 -17.69 7.41
C ARG A 14 42.62 -16.34 7.34
N ASP A 15 43.32 -15.24 7.11
CA ASP A 15 42.72 -13.89 7.14
C ASP A 15 42.32 -13.32 5.77
N GLY A 16 42.49 -14.09 4.68
CA GLY A 16 42.20 -13.61 3.31
C GLY A 16 40.76 -13.85 2.82
N VAL A 17 40.12 -14.93 3.27
CA VAL A 17 38.77 -15.33 2.81
C VAL A 17 37.68 -14.46 3.44
N THR A 18 37.92 -13.99 4.67
CA THR A 18 36.95 -13.21 5.45
C THR A 18 36.77 -11.80 4.90
N LEU A 19 37.79 -11.16 4.31
CA LEU A 19 37.70 -9.77 3.85
C LEU A 19 36.86 -9.61 2.58
N LEU A 20 36.97 -10.55 1.62
CA LEU A 20 36.18 -10.57 0.39
C LEU A 20 34.70 -10.90 0.68
N GLU A 21 34.45 -11.86 1.57
CA GLU A 21 33.10 -12.18 2.05
C GLU A 21 32.50 -11.00 2.83
N SER A 22 33.28 -10.30 3.66
CA SER A 22 32.86 -9.09 4.37
C SER A 22 32.50 -7.95 3.41
N GLN A 23 33.28 -7.75 2.36
CA GLN A 23 32.99 -6.74 1.33
C GLN A 23 31.73 -7.10 0.52
N HIS A 24 31.52 -8.38 0.20
CA HIS A 24 30.30 -8.85 -0.46
C HIS A 24 29.06 -8.75 0.44
N GLN A 25 29.19 -9.07 1.72
CA GLN A 25 28.10 -8.96 2.69
C GLN A 25 27.74 -7.49 2.94
N ALA A 26 28.73 -6.62 3.16
CA ALA A 26 28.52 -5.17 3.27
C ALA A 26 27.87 -4.58 2.00
N SER A 27 28.22 -5.08 0.81
CA SER A 27 27.60 -4.68 -0.45
C SER A 27 26.14 -5.13 -0.57
N ARG A 28 25.82 -6.34 -0.11
CA ARG A 28 24.45 -6.86 -0.02
C ARG A 28 23.59 -6.08 0.97
N ASP A 29 24.16 -5.73 2.12
CA ASP A 29 23.49 -4.95 3.17
C ASP A 29 23.21 -3.51 2.71
N ARG A 30 24.19 -2.87 2.05
CA ARG A 30 23.99 -1.55 1.42
C ARG A 30 22.88 -1.59 0.37
N ALA A 31 22.84 -2.62 -0.46
CA ALA A 31 21.78 -2.79 -1.45
C ALA A 31 20.40 -3.05 -0.81
N ALA A 32 20.34 -3.80 0.30
CA ALA A 32 19.11 -4.05 1.05
C ALA A 32 18.57 -2.77 1.71
N ILE A 33 19.44 -1.96 2.30
CA ILE A 33 19.11 -0.66 2.88
C ILE A 33 18.57 0.29 1.80
N ARG A 34 19.24 0.35 0.64
CA ARG A 34 18.79 1.16 -0.50
C ARG A 34 17.41 0.73 -1.00
N ARG A 35 17.16 -0.58 -1.15
CA ARG A 35 15.84 -1.13 -1.55
C ARG A 35 14.74 -0.79 -0.55
N ARG A 36 15.01 -0.91 0.76
CA ARG A 36 14.04 -0.53 1.81
C ARG A 36 13.72 0.97 1.76
N ARG A 37 14.72 1.83 1.55
CA ARG A 37 14.54 3.28 1.45
C ARG A 37 13.74 3.68 0.20
N LEU A 38 14.02 3.10 -0.96
CA LEU A 38 13.27 3.37 -2.19
C LEU A 38 11.80 2.98 -2.05
N ARG A 39 11.51 1.79 -1.49
CA ARG A 39 10.13 1.35 -1.20
C ARG A 39 9.41 2.21 -0.15
N ALA A 40 10.16 2.85 0.75
CA ALA A 40 9.59 3.77 1.74
C ALA A 40 9.26 5.12 1.11
N LEU A 41 10.14 5.65 0.25
CA LEU A 41 9.92 6.89 -0.49
C LEU A 41 8.78 6.76 -1.51
N GLU A 42 8.71 5.63 -2.21
CA GLU A 42 7.61 5.32 -3.14
C GLU A 42 6.27 5.24 -2.40
N ARG A 43 6.22 4.57 -1.24
CA ARG A 43 5.03 4.59 -0.37
C ARG A 43 4.68 5.97 0.15
N GLN A 44 5.69 6.79 0.45
CA GLN A 44 5.48 8.15 0.93
C GLN A 44 4.88 9.03 -0.17
N GLN A 45 5.40 8.97 -1.40
CA GLN A 45 4.85 9.67 -2.56
C GLN A 45 3.43 9.22 -2.88
N LEU A 46 3.16 7.91 -2.85
CA LEU A 46 1.82 7.38 -3.06
C LEU A 46 0.83 7.91 -2.00
N PHE A 47 1.27 8.00 -0.74
CA PHE A 47 0.44 8.51 0.35
C PHE A 47 0.15 10.01 0.19
N GLU A 48 1.14 10.80 -0.23
CA GLU A 48 0.96 12.22 -0.56
C GLU A 48 -0.05 12.40 -1.69
N ASP A 49 0.03 11.63 -2.77
CA ASP A 49 -0.94 11.71 -3.88
C ASP A 49 -2.35 11.29 -3.46
N VAL A 50 -2.50 10.21 -2.69
CA VAL A 50 -3.80 9.75 -2.17
C VAL A 50 -4.42 10.80 -1.23
N GLU A 51 -3.64 11.40 -0.34
CA GLU A 51 -4.14 12.47 0.55
C GLU A 51 -4.43 13.77 -0.22
N GLU A 52 -3.65 14.10 -1.26
CA GLU A 52 -3.98 15.20 -2.17
C GLU A 52 -5.31 14.95 -2.90
N ARG A 53 -5.49 13.75 -3.47
CA ARG A 53 -6.75 13.36 -4.14
C ARG A 53 -7.92 13.43 -3.18
N LYS A 54 -7.77 12.91 -1.96
CA LYS A 54 -8.77 12.97 -0.90
C LYS A 54 -9.10 14.41 -0.49
N THR A 55 -8.09 15.26 -0.27
CA THR A 55 -8.31 16.66 0.10
C THR A 55 -8.97 17.46 -1.03
N ARG A 56 -8.61 17.20 -2.30
CA ARG A 56 -9.28 17.77 -3.48
C ARG A 56 -10.75 17.33 -3.54
N TRP A 57 -11.02 16.03 -3.39
CA TRP A 57 -12.38 15.47 -3.40
C TRP A 57 -13.26 16.05 -2.27
N LEU A 58 -12.72 16.17 -1.06
CA LEU A 58 -13.42 16.77 0.08
C LEU A 58 -13.72 18.26 -0.13
N LYS A 59 -12.79 19.00 -0.73
CA LYS A 59 -12.98 20.42 -1.08
C LYS A 59 -14.06 20.60 -2.15
N LEU A 60 -14.02 19.81 -3.24
CA LEU A 60 -15.00 19.88 -4.33
C LEU A 60 -16.42 19.63 -3.84
N ARG A 61 -16.61 18.65 -2.95
CA ARG A 61 -17.93 18.27 -2.42
C ARG A 61 -18.38 19.11 -1.20
N LYS A 62 -17.64 20.17 -0.84
CA LYS A 62 -17.89 21.02 0.34
C LYS A 62 -18.00 20.23 1.66
N LEU A 63 -17.43 19.02 1.71
CA LEU A 63 -17.42 18.15 2.89
C LEU A 63 -16.35 18.57 3.91
N ASN A 64 -15.63 19.67 3.64
CA ASN A 64 -14.51 20.19 4.43
C ASN A 64 -14.92 20.81 5.80
N ARG A 65 -16.17 20.67 6.23
CA ARG A 65 -16.67 21.16 7.52
C ARG A 65 -16.68 20.02 8.55
N GLY A 66 -15.53 19.70 9.12
CA GLY A 66 -15.42 18.89 10.35
C GLY A 66 -15.90 17.44 10.27
N PHE A 67 -16.23 16.93 9.08
CA PHE A 67 -16.71 15.56 8.91
C PHE A 67 -15.51 14.63 8.70
N GLU A 68 -14.98 14.09 9.80
CA GLU A 68 -14.02 13.00 9.76
C GLU A 68 -14.68 11.70 10.23
N PHE A 69 -14.71 10.69 9.36
CA PHE A 69 -15.12 9.35 9.78
C PHE A 69 -14.15 8.82 10.85
N SER A 70 -14.69 8.34 11.97
CA SER A 70 -13.93 7.60 12.97
C SER A 70 -13.25 6.38 12.35
N ARG A 71 -12.21 5.85 13.00
CA ARG A 71 -11.54 4.62 12.53
C ARG A 71 -12.52 3.45 12.34
N GLN A 72 -13.51 3.33 13.23
CA GLN A 72 -14.53 2.30 13.13
C GLN A 72 -15.44 2.52 11.91
N GLN A 73 -15.90 3.76 11.70
CA GLN A 73 -16.72 4.09 10.52
C GLN A 73 -15.96 3.85 9.21
N LYS A 74 -14.67 4.22 9.13
CA LYS A 74 -13.83 3.91 7.97
C LYS A 74 -13.71 2.40 7.72
N LYS A 75 -13.61 1.60 8.79
CA LYS A 75 -13.52 0.14 8.71
C LYS A 75 -14.83 -0.49 8.24
N GLU A 76 -15.97 -0.03 8.77
CA GLU A 76 -17.28 -0.51 8.31
C GLU A 76 -17.55 -0.08 6.86
N LEU A 77 -17.27 1.18 6.50
CA LEU A 77 -17.35 1.63 5.11
C LEU A 77 -16.48 0.79 4.17
N LYS A 78 -15.27 0.42 4.60
CA LYS A 78 -14.40 -0.44 3.80
C LYS A 78 -14.98 -1.84 3.61
N ARG A 79 -15.55 -2.44 4.66
CA ARG A 79 -16.22 -3.74 4.55
C ARG A 79 -17.44 -3.69 3.64
N TRP A 80 -18.23 -2.63 3.73
CA TRP A 80 -19.35 -2.41 2.83
C TRP A 80 -18.88 -2.23 1.38
N PHE A 81 -17.78 -1.51 1.16
CA PHE A 81 -17.18 -1.36 -0.15
C PHE A 81 -16.73 -2.72 -0.71
N ASP A 82 -15.94 -3.48 0.06
CA ASP A 82 -15.47 -4.82 -0.32
C ASP A 82 -16.61 -5.84 -0.51
N PHE A 83 -17.78 -5.58 0.05
CA PHE A 83 -18.97 -6.41 -0.15
C PHE A 83 -19.69 -6.10 -1.47
N ILE A 84 -19.60 -4.85 -1.94
CA ILE A 84 -20.27 -4.37 -3.15
C ILE A 84 -19.38 -4.59 -4.38
N ASP A 85 -18.08 -4.30 -4.27
CA ASP A 85 -17.05 -4.55 -5.29
C ASP A 85 -16.80 -6.07 -5.40
N ALA A 86 -17.62 -6.73 -6.22
CA ALA A 86 -17.66 -8.18 -6.35
C ALA A 86 -16.52 -8.70 -7.23
N ASP A 87 -16.04 -7.87 -8.17
CA ASP A 87 -14.93 -8.21 -9.06
C ASP A 87 -13.55 -7.83 -8.49
N GLY A 88 -13.51 -7.02 -7.43
CA GLY A 88 -12.29 -6.58 -6.76
C GLY A 88 -11.49 -5.56 -7.57
N SER A 89 -12.14 -4.85 -8.49
CA SER A 89 -11.54 -3.80 -9.32
C SER A 89 -11.08 -2.60 -8.48
N GLY A 90 -11.65 -2.41 -7.28
CA GLY A 90 -11.44 -1.23 -6.46
C GLY A 90 -12.31 -0.04 -6.87
N GLU A 91 -13.20 -0.25 -7.83
CA GLU A 91 -14.27 0.67 -8.25
C GLU A 91 -15.61 -0.04 -8.03
N ILE A 92 -16.70 0.73 -7.96
CA ILE A 92 -18.03 0.14 -7.87
C ILE A 92 -18.78 0.58 -9.11
N ASN A 93 -19.11 -0.37 -9.98
CA ASN A 93 -19.85 -0.10 -11.20
C ASN A 93 -21.39 -0.09 -10.95
N VAL A 94 -22.14 0.31 -11.98
CA VAL A 94 -23.61 0.38 -11.94
C VAL A 94 -24.25 -0.96 -11.62
N GLU A 95 -23.69 -2.05 -12.13
CA GLU A 95 -24.19 -3.42 -11.97
C GLU A 95 -24.04 -3.89 -10.52
N GLU A 96 -22.91 -3.56 -9.90
CA GLU A 96 -22.61 -3.83 -8.49
C GLU A 96 -23.46 -2.99 -7.52
N LEU A 97 -23.93 -1.81 -7.92
CA LEU A 97 -24.82 -0.98 -7.11
C LEU A 97 -26.29 -1.38 -7.15
N GLN A 98 -26.73 -2.18 -8.13
CA GLN A 98 -28.15 -2.50 -8.30
C GLN A 98 -28.71 -3.23 -7.09
N ASP A 99 -28.07 -4.34 -6.71
CA ASP A 99 -28.54 -5.20 -5.63
C ASP A 99 -28.52 -4.49 -4.27
N PRO A 100 -27.47 -3.75 -3.87
CA PRO A 100 -27.48 -2.95 -2.65
C PRO A 100 -28.59 -1.90 -2.61
N LEU A 101 -28.82 -1.17 -3.71
CA LEU A 101 -29.80 -0.08 -3.74
C LEU A 101 -31.25 -0.59 -3.73
N LEU A 102 -31.51 -1.74 -4.36
CA LEU A 102 -32.81 -2.41 -4.31
C LEU A 102 -33.05 -3.09 -2.95
N SER A 103 -32.06 -3.79 -2.41
CA SER A 103 -32.19 -4.52 -1.13
C SER A 103 -32.29 -3.63 0.10
N THR A 104 -31.68 -2.43 0.06
CA THR A 104 -31.80 -1.41 1.11
C THR A 104 -33.11 -0.61 1.02
N GLY A 105 -33.88 -0.78 -0.07
CA GLY A 105 -35.12 -0.06 -0.33
C GLY A 105 -34.92 1.41 -0.71
N ILE A 106 -33.68 1.80 -1.03
CA ILE A 106 -33.36 3.16 -1.55
C ILE A 106 -33.96 3.34 -2.95
N ALA A 107 -33.94 2.28 -3.77
CA ALA A 107 -34.66 2.20 -5.03
C ALA A 107 -35.77 1.16 -4.93
N ARG A 108 -36.98 1.48 -5.41
CA ARG A 108 -38.12 0.54 -5.43
C ARG A 108 -38.17 -0.33 -6.68
N ASN A 109 -37.53 0.12 -7.76
CA ASN A 109 -37.47 -0.58 -9.04
C ASN A 109 -36.26 -0.11 -9.85
N THR A 110 -35.99 -0.81 -10.95
CA THR A 110 -34.87 -0.53 -11.85
C THR A 110 -34.93 0.86 -12.49
N ALA A 111 -36.12 1.45 -12.69
CA ALA A 111 -36.24 2.80 -13.24
C ALA A 111 -35.84 3.89 -12.22
N GLU A 112 -36.22 3.73 -10.95
CA GLU A 112 -35.79 4.64 -9.87
C GLU A 112 -34.29 4.50 -9.59
N LEU A 113 -33.76 3.27 -9.68
CA LEU A 113 -32.34 2.99 -9.63
C LEU A 113 -31.55 3.72 -10.74
N GLN A 114 -31.99 3.59 -11.99
CA GLN A 114 -31.35 4.25 -13.13
C GLN A 114 -31.30 5.77 -12.93
N ALA A 115 -32.42 6.37 -12.48
CA ALA A 115 -32.50 7.80 -12.21
C ALA A 115 -31.59 8.26 -11.06
N LEU A 116 -31.43 7.43 -10.02
CA LEU A 116 -30.51 7.72 -8.92
C LEU A 116 -29.05 7.68 -9.38
N ILE A 117 -28.71 6.71 -10.23
CA ILE A 117 -27.38 6.58 -10.79
C ILE A 117 -27.09 7.76 -11.71
N GLU A 118 -27.96 8.08 -12.65
CA GLU A 118 -27.82 9.23 -13.55
C GLU A 118 -27.73 10.59 -12.80
N ALA A 119 -28.36 10.71 -11.64
CA ALA A 119 -28.29 11.93 -10.84
C ALA A 119 -26.96 12.10 -10.08
N VAL A 120 -26.23 11.00 -9.86
CA VAL A 120 -24.99 10.97 -9.06
C VAL A 120 -23.75 10.77 -9.92
N ASP A 121 -23.90 10.03 -11.01
CA ASP A 121 -22.89 9.85 -12.04
C ASP A 121 -22.68 11.16 -12.80
N THR A 122 -21.45 11.67 -12.73
CA THR A 122 -21.09 12.98 -13.31
C THR A 122 -20.03 12.87 -14.40
N ASP A 123 -19.48 11.68 -14.60
CA ASP A 123 -18.39 11.40 -15.54
C ASP A 123 -18.63 10.17 -16.42
N GLY A 124 -19.74 9.44 -16.26
CA GLY A 124 -20.21 8.43 -17.20
C GLY A 124 -19.39 7.15 -17.20
N SER A 125 -18.82 6.78 -16.05
CA SER A 125 -18.00 5.57 -15.85
C SER A 125 -18.76 4.46 -15.14
#